data_AF-A0A2P8KKN5-F1
#
_entry.id   AF-A0A2P8KKN5-F1
#
_cell.length_a   1.000
_cell.length_b   1.000
_cell.length_c   1.000
_cell.angle_alpha   90.00
_cell.angle_beta   90.00
_cell.angle_gamma   90.00
#
_symmetry.space_group_name_H-M   'P 1'
#
loop_
_entity.id
_entity.type
_entity.pdbx_description
1 polymer ?
#
loop_
_entity_poly.entity_id
_entity_poly.type
_entity_poly.pdbx_seq_one_letter_code
_entity_poly.pdbx_strand_id
1 'polypeptide(L)'
;MPGHRNDHVEAEARERTLASQKKGDHIMPLASQETVNRVTNVLLNGTHQMKQAVLRSTPIAPPHGDVSMFTNAQLRGGAFGDKMKLTQVDDMIRFIKLGPVERDFVGALTFVTQTPAQLPSVASRLGWVPCWFLPWFSGKILKLKISDVATSPVINFAGLGIAPVANPSLFFTAGINGCSVFAIGAAATPSLYHGGVDPGSGVAMPLLVNETTEAAWRRLLGRGATVKFVGSVGKSDYISELNPAAADDTDRLRYKTFKTTTLAQQLEQRLEVNPNLTKLTVIPWGAVFGLRDGAGHWGFTLVKHASATARKVTIITKKRLFRSDKVTRLERGEIRPSASVVRDAHGFVDLTDPGTILAEQDHATCVCLGYSEFFPGAGAAVVRNLANTQIF
;
A
#
# COMPACT_ATOMS: atom_id res chain seq x y z
N MET A 1 25.95 -6.22 61.43
CA MET A 1 26.42 -7.32 60.56
C MET A 1 25.20 -7.98 59.92
N PRO A 2 25.27 -8.35 58.64
CA PRO A 2 24.38 -7.82 57.61
C PRO A 2 23.34 -8.83 57.12
N GLY A 3 22.32 -8.32 56.44
CA GLY A 3 21.32 -9.12 55.73
C GLY A 3 20.62 -8.32 54.63
N HIS A 4 21.36 -7.52 53.88
CA HIS A 4 20.92 -7.00 52.58
C HIS A 4 20.69 -8.20 51.64
N ARG A 5 19.46 -8.40 51.17
CA ARG A 5 19.07 -8.95 49.86
C ARG A 5 17.62 -9.41 49.93
N ASN A 6 16.71 -8.66 49.32
CA ASN A 6 15.55 -9.23 48.63
C ASN A 6 14.85 -8.23 47.68
N ASP A 7 15.21 -6.96 47.70
CA ASP A 7 14.59 -5.93 46.84
C ASP A 7 14.85 -6.12 45.33
N HIS A 8 15.84 -6.94 44.95
CA HIS A 8 16.17 -7.16 43.54
C HIS A 8 15.28 -8.21 42.85
N VAL A 9 14.67 -9.13 43.60
CA VAL A 9 13.84 -10.22 43.02
C VAL A 9 12.39 -9.74 42.79
N GLU A 10 11.90 -8.80 43.60
CA GLU A 10 10.57 -8.19 43.38
C GLU A 10 10.56 -7.17 42.22
N ALA A 11 11.71 -6.54 41.92
CA ALA A 11 11.84 -5.64 40.77
C ALA A 11 11.79 -6.39 39.43
N GLU A 12 12.46 -7.55 39.31
CA GLU A 12 12.39 -8.39 38.09
C GLU A 12 11.03 -9.07 37.91
N ALA A 13 10.35 -9.43 39.00
CA ALA A 13 8.98 -9.95 38.93
C ALA A 13 7.97 -8.87 38.49
N ARG A 14 8.18 -7.60 38.88
CA ARG A 14 7.38 -6.46 38.41
C ARG A 14 7.68 -6.09 36.96
N GLU A 15 8.92 -6.15 36.48
CA GLU A 15 9.23 -5.95 35.06
C GLU A 15 8.67 -7.06 34.16
N ARG A 16 8.65 -8.32 34.62
CA ARG A 16 7.98 -9.42 33.88
C ARG A 16 6.46 -9.30 33.89
N THR A 17 5.88 -8.68 34.90
CA THR A 17 4.42 -8.44 34.98
C THR A 17 4.01 -7.19 34.15
N LEU A 18 4.88 -6.18 34.06
CA LEU A 18 4.68 -5.00 33.19
C LEU A 18 4.95 -5.30 31.71
N ALA A 19 5.82 -6.27 31.39
CA ALA A 19 5.97 -6.78 30.01
C ALA A 19 4.78 -7.62 29.53
N SER A 20 3.96 -8.14 30.46
CA SER A 20 2.72 -8.89 30.19
C SER A 20 1.47 -7.99 30.12
N GLN A 21 1.60 -6.70 30.47
CA GLN A 21 0.56 -5.68 30.32
C GLN A 21 0.70 -4.84 29.05
N LYS A 22 1.35 -5.38 28.00
CA LYS A 22 1.07 -4.91 26.64
C LYS A 22 -0.35 -5.33 26.31
N LYS A 23 -1.25 -4.36 26.48
CA LYS A 23 -2.54 -4.19 25.81
C LYS A 23 -2.71 -5.23 24.71
N GLY A 24 -3.66 -6.14 24.90
CA GLY A 24 -4.03 -7.14 23.90
C GLY A 24 -4.67 -6.44 22.72
N ASP A 25 -3.87 -5.72 21.95
CA ASP A 25 -4.20 -5.23 20.62
C ASP A 25 -4.59 -6.49 19.86
N HIS A 26 -5.88 -6.65 19.56
CA HIS A 26 -6.35 -7.69 18.67
C HIS A 26 -5.65 -7.46 17.33
N ILE A 27 -4.60 -8.23 17.09
CA ILE A 27 -3.82 -8.20 15.86
C ILE A 27 -4.78 -8.66 14.77
N MET A 28 -5.31 -7.71 14.00
CA MET A 28 -6.01 -8.05 12.76
C MET A 28 -5.11 -8.96 11.93
N PRO A 29 -5.64 -9.99 11.26
CA PRO A 29 -4.82 -10.99 10.61
C PRO A 29 -3.97 -10.32 9.53
N LEU A 30 -2.72 -10.07 9.89
CA LEU A 30 -1.67 -9.67 8.98
C LEU A 30 -1.58 -10.72 7.88
N ALA A 31 -1.13 -10.32 6.68
CA ALA A 31 -0.82 -11.30 5.66
C ALA A 31 0.11 -12.37 6.24
N SER A 32 -0.27 -13.65 6.10
CA SER A 32 0.46 -14.74 6.73
C SER A 32 1.89 -14.80 6.20
N GLN A 33 2.84 -15.28 7.02
CA GLN A 33 4.22 -15.49 6.56
C GLN A 33 4.27 -16.45 5.36
N GLU A 34 3.35 -17.41 5.29
CA GLU A 34 3.16 -18.27 4.13
C GLU A 34 2.82 -17.47 2.86
N THR A 35 1.90 -16.50 2.97
CA THR A 35 1.55 -15.60 1.86
C THR A 35 2.77 -14.79 1.42
N VAL A 36 3.51 -14.22 2.37
CA VAL A 36 4.75 -13.46 2.10
C VAL A 36 5.77 -14.33 1.36
N ASN A 37 6.03 -15.55 1.86
CA ASN A 37 6.99 -16.48 1.26
C ASN A 37 6.57 -16.92 -0.14
N ARG A 38 5.29 -17.26 -0.32
CA ARG A 38 4.73 -17.67 -1.62
C ARG A 38 4.87 -16.56 -2.65
N VAL A 39 4.47 -15.34 -2.31
CA VAL A 39 4.54 -14.18 -3.22
C VAL A 39 6.00 -13.87 -3.54
N THR A 40 6.88 -13.84 -2.53
CA THR A 40 8.32 -13.61 -2.72
C THR A 40 8.94 -14.64 -3.67
N ASN A 41 8.62 -15.93 -3.47
CA ASN A 41 9.12 -16.99 -4.34
C ASN A 41 8.63 -16.85 -5.79
N VAL A 42 7.36 -16.47 -6.00
CA VAL A 42 6.84 -16.21 -7.35
C VAL A 42 7.54 -15.02 -8.00
N LEU A 43 7.81 -13.95 -7.25
CA LEU A 43 8.51 -12.77 -7.79
C LEU A 43 9.98 -13.06 -8.13
N LEU A 44 10.64 -13.94 -7.39
CA LEU A 44 12.00 -14.39 -7.70
C LEU A 44 12.01 -15.37 -8.90
N ASN A 45 11.26 -16.46 -8.78
CA ASN A 45 11.46 -17.68 -9.56
C ASN A 45 10.30 -18.03 -10.49
N GLY A 46 9.16 -17.33 -10.37
CA GLY A 46 7.97 -17.61 -11.17
C GLY A 46 8.14 -17.25 -12.64
N THR A 47 7.32 -17.87 -13.49
CA THR A 47 7.17 -17.46 -14.89
C THR A 47 6.56 -16.06 -14.99
N HIS A 48 6.62 -15.45 -16.17
CA HIS A 48 5.95 -14.17 -16.44
C HIS A 48 4.47 -14.22 -16.04
N GLN A 49 3.75 -15.28 -16.42
CA GLN A 49 2.33 -15.45 -16.12
C GLN A 49 2.07 -15.57 -14.61
N MET A 50 2.91 -16.30 -13.88
CA MET A 50 2.78 -16.43 -12.42
C MET A 50 3.00 -15.09 -11.72
N LYS A 51 4.04 -14.35 -12.12
CA LYS A 51 4.33 -13.00 -11.61
C LYS A 51 3.17 -12.05 -11.88
N GLN A 52 2.68 -12.03 -13.12
CA GLN A 52 1.55 -11.20 -13.53
C GLN A 52 0.28 -11.54 -12.74
N ALA A 53 -0.02 -12.83 -12.54
CA ALA A 53 -1.17 -13.26 -11.75
C ALA A 53 -1.08 -12.76 -10.30
N VAL A 54 0.05 -13.02 -9.64
CA VAL A 54 0.28 -12.60 -8.24
C VAL A 54 0.22 -11.08 -8.09
N LEU A 55 0.89 -10.33 -8.96
CA LEU A 55 0.89 -8.86 -8.93
C LEU A 55 -0.50 -8.26 -9.16
N ARG A 56 -1.39 -8.95 -9.88
CA ARG A 56 -2.78 -8.51 -10.12
C ARG A 56 -3.74 -8.91 -9.00
N SER A 57 -3.52 -10.06 -8.37
CA SER A 57 -4.46 -10.59 -7.37
C SER A 57 -4.11 -10.21 -5.93
N THR A 58 -2.82 -10.01 -5.64
CA THR A 58 -2.34 -9.74 -4.28
C THR A 58 -2.20 -8.23 -4.10
N PRO A 59 -2.93 -7.62 -3.14
CA PRO A 59 -2.70 -6.22 -2.81
C PRO A 59 -1.29 -6.04 -2.27
N ILE A 60 -0.50 -5.22 -2.96
CA ILE A 60 0.84 -4.80 -2.53
C ILE A 60 0.80 -3.28 -2.47
N ALA A 61 0.84 -2.72 -1.26
CA ALA A 61 0.93 -1.30 -1.01
C ALA A 61 2.41 -0.90 -0.94
N PRO A 62 2.99 -0.29 -2.00
CA PRO A 62 4.39 0.14 -1.95
C PRO A 62 4.58 1.17 -0.82
N PRO A 63 5.75 1.22 -0.18
CA PRO A 63 6.00 2.19 0.88
C PRO A 63 5.81 3.61 0.33
N HIS A 64 5.09 4.43 1.08
CA HIS A 64 5.00 5.85 0.78
C HIS A 64 6.30 6.55 1.14
N GLY A 65 6.80 7.38 0.23
CA GLY A 65 7.86 8.33 0.55
C GLY A 65 9.22 7.71 0.87
N ASP A 66 9.56 6.54 0.29
CA ASP A 66 10.96 6.08 0.34
C ASP A 66 11.84 6.98 -0.52
N VAL A 67 12.29 8.06 0.13
CA VAL A 67 13.16 9.10 -0.42
C VAL A 67 14.54 9.07 0.22
N SER A 68 14.85 8.00 0.94
CA SER A 68 16.12 7.79 1.64
C SER A 68 17.33 7.91 0.71
N MET A 69 17.13 7.69 -0.59
CA MET A 69 18.12 7.82 -1.65
C MET A 69 18.43 9.26 -2.09
N PHE A 70 17.58 10.22 -1.74
CA PHE A 70 17.78 11.61 -2.14
C PHE A 70 18.39 12.39 -0.98
N THR A 71 19.40 13.19 -1.30
CA THR A 71 19.94 14.17 -0.36
C THR A 71 18.91 15.25 -0.07
N ASN A 72 18.97 15.86 1.12
CA ASN A 72 18.12 17.02 1.45
C ASN A 72 18.19 18.15 0.41
N ALA A 73 19.33 18.34 -0.26
CA ALA A 73 19.48 19.31 -1.33
C ALA A 73 18.69 18.90 -2.59
N GLN A 74 18.74 17.63 -2.99
CA GLN A 74 17.91 17.08 -4.06
C GLN A 74 16.43 17.16 -3.71
N LEU A 75 16.06 16.97 -2.44
CA LEU A 75 14.69 17.10 -1.99
C LEU A 75 14.22 18.57 -2.06
N ARG A 76 14.96 19.50 -1.44
CA ARG A 76 14.50 20.89 -1.22
C ARG A 76 14.83 21.87 -2.35
N GLY A 77 15.77 21.56 -3.23
CA GLY A 77 16.16 22.46 -4.32
C GLY A 77 15.17 22.46 -5.48
N GLY A 78 15.17 23.49 -6.32
CA GLY A 78 14.38 23.53 -7.57
C GLY A 78 12.93 24.02 -7.42
N ALA A 79 12.30 24.31 -8.55
CA ALA A 79 10.91 24.73 -8.64
C ALA A 79 9.96 23.53 -8.69
N PHE A 80 8.69 23.78 -8.40
CA PHE A 80 7.63 22.79 -8.60
C PHE A 80 7.59 22.33 -10.07
N GLY A 81 7.48 21.02 -10.27
CA GLY A 81 7.46 20.41 -11.59
C GLY A 81 8.83 20.25 -12.23
N ASP A 82 9.91 20.60 -11.52
CA ASP A 82 11.27 20.35 -11.99
C ASP A 82 11.48 18.86 -12.23
N LYS A 83 12.11 18.57 -13.37
CA LYS A 83 12.44 17.21 -13.77
C LYS A 83 13.76 16.82 -13.15
N MET A 84 13.72 15.84 -12.26
CA MET A 84 14.92 15.20 -11.73
C MET A 84 15.12 13.86 -12.42
N LYS A 85 16.21 13.76 -13.18
CA LYS A 85 16.60 12.52 -13.85
C LYS A 85 17.45 11.68 -12.90
N LEU A 86 17.03 10.44 -12.66
CA LEU A 86 17.90 9.43 -12.08
C LEU A 86 18.90 9.03 -13.16
N THR A 87 20.20 9.23 -12.88
CA THR A 87 21.28 8.93 -13.84
C THR A 87 22.15 7.76 -13.40
N GLN A 88 22.25 7.52 -12.09
CA GLN A 88 23.04 6.42 -11.55
C GLN A 88 22.18 5.16 -11.43
N VAL A 89 22.69 4.02 -11.88
CA VAL A 89 21.89 2.77 -11.95
C VAL A 89 21.62 2.18 -10.55
N ASP A 90 22.50 2.43 -9.60
CA ASP A 90 22.34 2.08 -8.18
C ASP A 90 21.23 2.89 -7.51
N ASP A 91 20.89 4.08 -8.00
CA ASP A 91 19.70 4.83 -7.59
C ASP A 91 18.41 4.24 -8.16
N MET A 92 18.48 3.61 -9.33
CA MET A 92 17.32 3.12 -10.08
C MET A 92 16.90 1.70 -9.70
N ILE A 93 17.82 0.89 -9.17
CA ILE A 93 17.56 -0.49 -8.77
C ILE A 93 17.41 -0.56 -7.26
N ARG A 94 16.35 -1.24 -6.81
CA ARG A 94 16.15 -1.58 -5.41
C ARG A 94 15.96 -3.07 -5.24
N PHE A 95 16.41 -3.54 -4.09
CA PHE A 95 16.09 -4.86 -3.56
C PHE A 95 14.90 -4.67 -2.63
N ILE A 96 13.79 -5.35 -2.93
CA ILE A 96 12.58 -5.29 -2.09
C ILE A 96 12.43 -6.56 -1.27
N LYS A 97 11.96 -6.41 -0.03
CA LYS A 97 11.57 -7.52 0.84
C LYS A 97 10.14 -7.32 1.29
N LEU A 98 9.28 -8.24 0.90
CA LEU A 98 7.86 -8.19 1.22
C LEU A 98 7.64 -8.46 2.71
N GLY A 99 6.64 -7.80 3.27
CA GLY A 99 6.18 -7.99 4.63
C GLY A 99 4.70 -7.66 4.76
N PRO A 100 4.08 -7.98 5.91
CA PRO A 100 2.72 -7.56 6.19
C PRO A 100 2.64 -6.06 6.42
N VAL A 101 1.46 -5.46 6.18
CA VAL A 101 1.20 -4.06 6.54
C VAL A 101 0.78 -3.95 8.00
N GLU A 102 1.36 -3.01 8.74
CA GLU A 102 1.19 -2.94 10.20
C GLU A 102 -0.24 -2.57 10.65
N ARG A 103 -0.98 -1.69 9.96
CA ARG A 103 -2.35 -1.29 10.38
C ARG A 103 -3.34 -0.89 9.29
N ASP A 104 -2.94 -0.03 8.34
CA ASP A 104 -3.94 0.67 7.50
C ASP A 104 -4.36 -0.09 6.22
N PHE A 105 -3.71 -1.23 5.94
CA PHE A 105 -3.96 -2.03 4.75
C PHE A 105 -3.99 -3.53 5.10
N VAL A 106 -4.83 -3.91 6.08
CA VAL A 106 -4.93 -5.32 6.52
C VAL A 106 -5.24 -6.24 5.35
N GLY A 107 -4.51 -7.36 5.27
CA GLY A 107 -4.58 -8.30 4.14
C GLY A 107 -3.76 -7.91 2.91
N ALA A 108 -3.22 -6.68 2.86
CA ALA A 108 -2.21 -6.32 1.87
C ALA A 108 -0.80 -6.69 2.34
N LEU A 109 0.10 -6.84 1.38
CA LEU A 109 1.53 -6.80 1.59
C LEU A 109 2.05 -5.37 1.42
N THR A 110 3.20 -5.10 2.02
CA THR A 110 4.06 -3.98 1.66
C THR A 110 5.48 -4.51 1.47
N PHE A 111 6.44 -3.63 1.20
CA PHE A 111 7.83 -3.98 1.19
C PHE A 111 8.69 -2.86 1.74
N VAL A 112 9.82 -3.25 2.31
CA VAL A 112 10.96 -2.35 2.52
C VAL A 112 11.88 -2.43 1.33
N THR A 113 12.63 -1.37 1.08
CA THR A 113 13.66 -1.35 0.03
C THR A 113 15.06 -1.27 0.63
N GLN A 114 16.04 -1.77 -0.11
CA GLN A 114 17.47 -1.57 0.13
C GLN A 114 18.17 -1.23 -1.18
N THR A 115 19.21 -0.42 -1.10
CA THR A 115 20.08 -0.08 -2.23
C THR A 115 21.07 -1.20 -2.53
N PRO A 116 21.67 -1.23 -3.73
CA PRO A 116 22.75 -2.16 -4.04
C PRO A 116 23.96 -2.01 -3.11
N ALA A 117 24.23 -0.81 -2.59
CA ALA A 117 25.32 -0.56 -1.64
C ALA A 117 25.04 -1.17 -0.25
N GLN A 118 23.77 -1.19 0.18
CA GLN A 118 23.37 -1.84 1.43
C GLN A 118 23.40 -3.37 1.34
N LEU A 119 23.19 -3.92 0.14
CA LEU A 119 23.24 -5.36 -0.14
C LEU A 119 24.31 -5.68 -1.20
N PRO A 120 25.62 -5.53 -0.87
CA PRO A 120 26.68 -5.55 -1.87
C PRO A 120 26.98 -6.95 -2.40
N SER A 121 26.68 -8.03 -1.66
CA SER A 121 27.03 -9.41 -2.04
C SER A 121 25.81 -10.23 -2.45
N VAL A 122 26.04 -11.34 -3.17
CA VAL A 122 24.96 -12.29 -3.51
C VAL A 122 24.32 -12.87 -2.23
N ALA A 123 25.12 -13.14 -1.20
CA ALA A 123 24.65 -13.68 0.06
C ALA A 123 23.73 -12.70 0.83
N SER A 124 24.05 -11.40 0.86
CA SER A 124 23.19 -10.42 1.54
C SER A 124 21.86 -10.18 0.83
N ARG A 125 21.77 -10.53 -0.46
CA ARG A 125 20.55 -10.43 -1.29
C ARG A 125 19.62 -11.62 -1.18
N LEU A 126 19.95 -12.65 -0.39
CA LEU A 126 19.07 -13.81 -0.23
C LEU A 126 17.70 -13.40 0.32
N GLY A 127 16.64 -13.78 -0.41
CA GLY A 127 15.26 -13.41 -0.09
C GLY A 127 14.85 -11.99 -0.49
N TRP A 128 15.71 -11.25 -1.19
CA TRP A 128 15.38 -9.93 -1.73
C TRP A 128 15.11 -9.99 -3.23
N VAL A 129 14.04 -9.33 -3.66
CA VAL A 129 13.63 -9.28 -5.07
C VAL A 129 14.23 -8.03 -5.72
N PRO A 130 15.09 -8.14 -6.75
CA PRO A 130 15.58 -6.96 -7.46
C PRO A 130 14.48 -6.39 -8.36
N CYS A 131 14.32 -5.07 -8.36
CA CYS A 131 13.39 -4.37 -9.24
C CYS A 131 13.95 -3.01 -9.66
N TRP A 132 13.46 -2.50 -10.79
CA TRP A 132 13.53 -1.08 -11.10
C TRP A 132 12.54 -0.36 -10.19
N PHE A 133 12.99 0.65 -9.46
CA PHE A 133 12.14 1.38 -8.52
C PHE A 133 12.10 2.85 -8.88
N LEU A 134 10.90 3.38 -9.05
CA LEU A 134 10.68 4.81 -9.24
C LEU A 134 10.01 5.37 -7.98
N PRO A 135 10.78 5.98 -7.07
CA PRO A 135 10.23 6.57 -5.86
C PRO A 135 9.38 7.79 -6.22
N TRP A 136 8.87 8.46 -5.20
CA TRP A 136 8.17 9.72 -5.35
C TRP A 136 8.60 10.73 -4.31
N PHE A 137 8.65 12.01 -4.71
CA PHE A 137 8.90 13.12 -3.79
C PHE A 137 8.20 14.44 -4.17
N SER A 138 7.82 15.18 -3.12
CA SER A 138 7.05 16.43 -2.99
C SER A 138 7.11 17.45 -4.14
N GLY A 139 6.38 17.19 -5.22
CA GLY A 139 6.14 18.18 -6.29
C GLY A 139 7.17 18.18 -7.41
N LYS A 140 8.07 17.19 -7.48
CA LYS A 140 9.00 17.01 -8.60
C LYS A 140 8.51 15.93 -9.55
N ILE A 141 9.08 15.95 -10.75
CA ILE A 141 8.92 14.89 -11.74
C ILE A 141 10.19 14.06 -11.75
N LEU A 142 10.11 12.84 -11.21
CA LEU A 142 11.21 11.90 -11.28
C LEU A 142 11.18 11.17 -12.62
N LYS A 143 12.33 11.08 -13.27
CA LYS A 143 12.51 10.35 -14.53
C LYS A 143 13.51 9.21 -14.36
N LEU A 144 13.11 8.02 -14.78
CA LEU A 144 13.96 6.84 -14.88
C LEU A 144 13.91 6.29 -16.31
N LYS A 145 15.06 5.83 -16.83
CA LYS A 145 15.15 5.17 -18.14
C LYS A 145 15.57 3.73 -17.89
N ILE A 146 14.72 2.78 -18.28
CA ILE A 146 15.04 1.36 -18.17
C ILE A 146 15.89 0.93 -19.36
N SER A 147 16.99 0.23 -19.06
CA SER A 147 17.92 -0.30 -20.06
C SER A 147 17.34 -1.54 -20.77
N ASP A 148 17.77 -1.71 -22.02
CA ASP A 148 17.46 -2.90 -22.81
C ASP A 148 18.13 -4.13 -22.18
N VAL A 149 17.40 -5.23 -22.07
CA VAL A 149 17.96 -6.49 -21.57
C VAL A 149 18.88 -7.12 -22.61
N ALA A 150 18.64 -6.89 -23.91
CA ALA A 150 19.48 -7.43 -24.98
C ALA A 150 20.90 -6.85 -24.93
N THR A 151 21.02 -5.55 -24.63
CA THR A 151 22.31 -4.87 -24.52
C THR A 151 22.89 -4.88 -23.11
N SER A 152 22.07 -5.14 -22.10
CA SER A 152 22.48 -5.10 -20.69
C SER A 152 21.77 -6.21 -19.90
N PRO A 153 22.09 -7.49 -20.14
CA PRO A 153 21.46 -8.61 -19.44
C PRO A 153 21.88 -8.67 -17.96
N VAL A 154 23.05 -8.11 -17.63
CA VAL A 154 23.59 -7.99 -16.28
C VAL A 154 23.92 -6.52 -16.02
N ILE A 155 23.56 -6.04 -14.83
CA ILE A 155 23.88 -4.70 -14.34
C ILE A 155 25.14 -4.79 -13.50
N ASN A 156 26.16 -4.06 -13.94
CA ASN A 156 27.42 -3.89 -13.24
C ASN A 156 27.44 -2.54 -12.52
N PHE A 157 27.76 -2.55 -11.23
CA PHE A 157 27.86 -1.36 -10.39
C PHE A 157 29.35 -0.96 -10.28
N ALA A 158 29.89 -0.42 -11.37
CA ALA A 158 31.32 -0.21 -11.56
C ALA A 158 31.97 0.54 -10.38
N GLY A 159 33.09 0.00 -9.87
CA GLY A 159 33.92 0.67 -8.85
C GLY A 159 33.37 0.64 -7.42
N LEU A 160 32.23 0.01 -7.15
CA LEU A 160 31.58 0.04 -5.84
C LEU A 160 31.76 -1.24 -5.00
N GLY A 161 32.46 -2.26 -5.53
CA GLY A 161 32.57 -3.57 -4.84
C GLY A 161 31.24 -4.32 -4.71
N ILE A 162 30.24 -3.92 -5.48
CA ILE A 162 28.89 -4.48 -5.46
C ILE A 162 28.82 -5.58 -6.52
N ALA A 163 28.43 -6.79 -6.11
CA ALA A 163 28.26 -7.93 -7.00
C ALA A 163 27.26 -7.60 -8.13
N PRO A 164 27.51 -8.04 -9.38
CA PRO A 164 26.57 -7.82 -10.47
C PRO A 164 25.18 -8.40 -10.16
N VAL A 165 24.14 -7.85 -10.79
CA VAL A 165 22.77 -8.37 -10.69
C VAL A 165 22.19 -8.57 -12.08
N ALA A 166 21.43 -9.64 -12.28
CA ALA A 166 20.66 -9.79 -13.53
C ALA A 166 19.75 -8.57 -13.71
N ASN A 167 19.60 -8.10 -14.95
CA ASN A 167 18.74 -6.95 -15.23
C ASN A 167 17.31 -7.25 -14.76
N PRO A 168 16.75 -6.45 -13.82
CA PRO A 168 15.47 -6.78 -13.24
C PRO A 168 14.36 -6.86 -14.29
N SER A 169 13.52 -7.87 -14.16
CA SER A 169 12.27 -8.03 -14.94
C SER A 169 11.06 -7.39 -14.26
N LEU A 170 11.26 -6.81 -13.07
CA LEU A 170 10.21 -6.19 -12.27
C LEU A 170 10.44 -4.68 -12.17
N PHE A 171 9.33 -3.95 -12.15
CA PHE A 171 9.29 -2.54 -11.82
C PHE A 171 8.22 -2.27 -10.76
N PHE A 172 8.54 -1.42 -9.80
CA PHE A 172 7.58 -0.85 -8.86
C PHE A 172 7.74 0.65 -8.80
N THR A 173 6.64 1.32 -8.47
CA THR A 173 6.67 2.71 -8.04
C THR A 173 6.32 2.83 -6.55
N ALA A 174 6.68 3.93 -5.91
CA ALA A 174 6.15 4.27 -4.58
C ALA A 174 4.62 4.41 -4.64
N GLY A 175 3.94 4.29 -3.49
CA GLY A 175 2.48 4.34 -3.44
C GLY A 175 1.94 5.59 -4.16
N ILE A 176 1.10 5.40 -5.18
CA ILE A 176 0.74 6.48 -6.12
C ILE A 176 -0.36 7.39 -5.59
N ASN A 177 -0.72 7.40 -4.31
CA ASN A 177 -1.89 8.12 -3.80
C ASN A 177 -1.86 9.63 -4.09
N GLY A 178 -2.52 10.06 -5.19
CA GLY A 178 -2.48 11.45 -5.66
C GLY A 178 -1.35 11.77 -6.65
N CYS A 179 -0.61 10.76 -7.09
CA CYS A 179 0.46 10.84 -8.07
C CYS A 179 -0.02 10.39 -9.46
N SER A 180 0.81 10.63 -10.47
CA SER A 180 0.63 10.24 -11.85
C SER A 180 1.91 9.61 -12.38
N VAL A 181 1.75 8.50 -13.11
CA VAL A 181 2.85 7.75 -13.72
C VAL A 181 2.68 7.77 -15.23
N PHE A 182 3.77 8.05 -15.95
CA PHE A 182 3.76 8.12 -17.40
C PHE A 182 4.86 7.23 -17.98
N ALA A 183 4.54 6.55 -19.08
CA ALA A 183 5.49 5.72 -19.82
C ALA A 183 5.61 6.23 -21.26
N ILE A 184 6.86 6.39 -21.71
CA ILE A 184 7.20 6.84 -23.07
C ILE A 184 8.34 6.01 -23.65
N GLY A 185 8.48 6.03 -24.98
CA GLY A 185 9.52 5.31 -25.69
C GLY A 185 9.13 3.87 -26.04
N ALA A 186 10.09 3.10 -26.53
CA ALA A 186 9.87 1.72 -26.96
C ALA A 186 9.66 0.77 -25.77
N ALA A 187 8.89 -0.30 -25.98
CA ALA A 187 8.60 -1.27 -24.92
C ALA A 187 9.86 -1.98 -24.39
N ALA A 188 10.90 -2.14 -25.19
CA ALA A 188 12.18 -2.70 -24.73
C ALA A 188 12.97 -1.73 -23.81
N THR A 189 12.79 -0.42 -23.99
CA THR A 189 13.54 0.63 -23.27
C THR A 189 12.64 1.80 -22.85
N PRO A 190 11.63 1.58 -21.99
CA PRO A 190 10.73 2.67 -21.60
C PRO A 190 11.45 3.72 -20.76
N SER A 191 11.02 4.97 -20.88
CA SER A 191 11.28 6.00 -19.86
C SER A 191 10.01 6.18 -19.04
N LEU A 192 10.18 6.16 -17.72
CA LEU A 192 9.11 6.28 -16.76
C LEU A 192 9.23 7.60 -16.03
N TYR A 193 8.08 8.23 -15.81
CA TYR A 193 7.98 9.49 -15.10
C TYR A 193 6.99 9.32 -13.96
N HIS A 194 7.35 9.80 -12.78
CA HIS A 194 6.48 9.83 -11.63
C HIS A 194 6.40 11.26 -11.11
N GLY A 195 5.21 11.83 -11.18
CA GLY A 195 4.91 13.16 -10.64
C GLY A 195 3.79 13.07 -9.61
N GLY A 196 3.90 13.84 -8.53
CA GLY A 196 2.87 13.89 -7.51
C GLY A 196 3.12 15.05 -6.54
N VAL A 197 2.08 15.44 -5.82
CA VAL A 197 2.14 16.53 -4.84
C VAL A 197 2.00 15.96 -3.44
N ASP A 198 2.93 16.30 -2.55
CA ASP A 198 2.85 15.82 -1.17
C ASP A 198 1.68 16.53 -0.48
N PRO A 199 0.61 15.81 -0.08
CA PRO A 199 -0.55 16.41 0.54
C PRO A 199 -0.22 17.16 1.83
N GLY A 200 0.88 16.83 2.51
CA GLY A 200 1.35 17.53 3.72
C GLY A 200 2.24 18.74 3.45
N SER A 201 2.76 18.91 2.23
CA SER A 201 3.74 19.96 1.92
C SER A 201 3.16 21.36 1.81
N GLY A 202 1.83 21.50 1.75
CA GLY A 202 1.15 22.77 1.46
C GLY A 202 1.40 23.31 0.05
N VAL A 203 2.24 22.64 -0.75
CA VAL A 203 2.48 22.96 -2.15
C VAL A 203 1.28 22.46 -2.94
N ALA A 204 0.56 23.36 -3.60
CA ALA A 204 -0.50 22.98 -4.53
C ALA A 204 0.06 22.78 -5.94
N MET A 205 -0.52 21.84 -6.70
CA MET A 205 -0.30 21.79 -8.14
C MET A 205 -0.74 23.12 -8.77
N PRO A 206 0.11 23.83 -9.54
CA PRO A 206 -0.28 25.04 -10.27
C PRO A 206 -1.13 24.66 -11.48
N LEU A 207 -2.42 24.38 -11.22
CA LEU A 207 -3.43 24.12 -12.23
C LEU A 207 -3.76 25.43 -12.98
N LEU A 208 -3.87 25.34 -14.30
CA LEU A 208 -4.54 26.38 -15.09
C LEU A 208 -6.06 26.27 -14.89
N VAL A 209 -6.80 27.31 -15.28
CA VAL A 209 -8.27 27.31 -15.22
C VAL A 209 -8.80 26.12 -16.01
N ASN A 210 -9.67 25.32 -15.39
CA ASN A 210 -10.26 24.08 -15.93
C ASN A 210 -9.25 22.96 -16.29
N GLU A 211 -8.02 23.03 -15.77
CA GLU A 211 -7.01 22.00 -15.99
C GLU A 211 -7.09 20.90 -14.94
N THR A 212 -7.12 19.64 -15.37
CA THR A 212 -7.01 18.50 -14.46
C THR A 212 -5.58 18.34 -13.95
N THR A 213 -5.38 17.70 -12.79
CA THR A 213 -4.02 17.38 -12.29
C THR A 213 -3.20 16.57 -13.29
N GLU A 214 -3.83 15.65 -14.02
CA GLU A 214 -3.16 14.89 -15.08
C GLU A 214 -2.74 15.80 -16.24
N ALA A 215 -3.63 16.68 -16.70
CA ALA A 215 -3.32 17.64 -17.76
C ALA A 215 -2.16 18.58 -17.35
N ALA A 216 -2.15 19.04 -16.09
CA ALA A 216 -1.06 19.83 -15.54
C ALA A 216 0.27 19.05 -15.54
N TRP A 217 0.27 17.78 -15.12
CA TRP A 217 1.47 16.93 -15.21
C TRP A 217 1.92 16.72 -16.65
N ARG A 218 1.00 16.46 -17.59
CA ARG A 218 1.32 16.33 -19.02
C ARG A 218 1.91 17.62 -19.57
N ARG A 219 1.38 18.78 -19.20
CA ARG A 219 1.90 20.10 -19.58
C ARG A 219 3.31 20.31 -19.04
N LEU A 220 3.56 20.03 -17.75
CA LEU A 220 4.88 20.14 -17.13
C LEU A 220 5.90 19.17 -17.77
N LEU A 221 5.45 17.96 -18.11
CA LEU A 221 6.25 17.01 -18.88
C LEU A 221 6.51 17.48 -20.31
N GLY A 222 5.54 18.15 -20.93
CA GLY A 222 5.51 18.56 -22.33
C GLY A 222 6.09 19.94 -22.65
N ARG A 223 6.62 20.70 -21.67
CA ARG A 223 7.24 22.05 -21.83
C ARG A 223 8.44 22.16 -22.82
N GLY A 224 8.64 21.19 -23.72
CA GLY A 224 9.69 21.20 -24.75
C GLY A 224 9.36 20.43 -26.04
N ALA A 225 8.08 20.24 -26.40
CA ALA A 225 7.58 19.60 -27.64
C ALA A 225 7.66 18.05 -27.73
N THR A 226 6.63 17.48 -28.40
CA THR A 226 6.57 16.12 -29.01
C THR A 226 6.80 14.89 -28.12
N VAL A 227 6.53 14.94 -26.82
CA VAL A 227 6.51 13.69 -26.01
C VAL A 227 5.21 12.93 -26.30
N LYS A 228 5.26 11.94 -27.20
CA LYS A 228 4.15 10.99 -27.39
C LYS A 228 4.09 10.05 -26.19
N PHE A 229 3.16 10.32 -25.28
CA PHE A 229 2.82 9.39 -24.22
C PHE A 229 2.24 8.13 -24.84
N VAL A 230 2.87 6.99 -24.56
CA VAL A 230 2.34 5.69 -24.96
C VAL A 230 1.33 5.23 -23.91
N GLY A 231 1.53 5.64 -22.65
CA GLY A 231 0.67 5.31 -21.54
C GLY A 231 0.76 6.30 -20.39
N SER A 232 -0.33 6.44 -19.64
CA SER A 232 -0.39 7.22 -18.41
C SER A 232 -1.41 6.67 -17.44
N VAL A 233 -1.16 6.89 -16.15
CA VAL A 233 -2.11 6.69 -15.07
C VAL A 233 -2.15 7.97 -14.24
N GLY A 234 -3.35 8.46 -13.96
CA GLY A 234 -3.63 9.61 -13.11
C GLY A 234 -4.56 9.28 -11.96
N LYS A 235 -4.72 10.21 -11.02
CA LYS A 235 -5.61 10.09 -9.85
C LYS A 235 -7.03 9.63 -10.22
N SER A 236 -7.50 10.03 -11.40
CA SER A 236 -8.83 9.68 -11.90
C SER A 236 -9.05 8.19 -12.14
N ASP A 237 -7.96 7.43 -12.33
CA ASP A 237 -8.06 6.00 -12.66
C ASP A 237 -8.29 5.11 -11.44
N TYR A 238 -7.95 5.59 -10.23
CA TYR A 238 -7.90 4.76 -9.02
C TYR A 238 -8.31 5.43 -7.70
N ILE A 239 -8.47 6.77 -7.61
CA ILE A 239 -8.96 7.43 -6.38
C ILE A 239 -10.32 8.08 -6.59
N SER A 240 -10.48 8.85 -7.67
CA SER A 240 -11.66 9.70 -7.84
C SER A 240 -12.06 9.79 -9.30
N GLU A 241 -13.20 9.23 -9.69
CA GLU A 241 -13.63 9.37 -11.08
C GLU A 241 -13.96 10.84 -11.40
N LEU A 242 -13.57 11.27 -12.60
CA LEU A 242 -13.98 12.56 -13.13
C LEU A 242 -15.51 12.54 -13.24
N ASN A 243 -16.21 13.38 -12.47
CA ASN A 243 -17.62 13.66 -12.74
C ASN A 243 -17.68 14.73 -13.85
N PRO A 244 -18.02 14.39 -15.11
CA PRO A 244 -18.07 15.33 -16.22
C PRO A 244 -19.17 16.38 -16.07
N ALA A 245 -20.16 16.17 -15.20
CA ALA A 245 -21.26 17.10 -14.94
C ALA A 245 -20.97 18.10 -13.80
N ALA A 246 -19.84 17.96 -13.08
CA ALA A 246 -19.47 18.92 -12.05
C ALA A 246 -18.92 20.18 -12.72
N ALA A 247 -19.72 21.25 -12.76
CA ALA A 247 -19.41 22.52 -13.41
C ALA A 247 -18.25 23.31 -12.75
N ASP A 248 -17.72 22.84 -11.62
CA ASP A 248 -16.64 23.51 -10.92
C ASP A 248 -15.64 22.49 -10.35
N ASP A 249 -14.39 22.63 -10.78
CA ASP A 249 -13.28 21.75 -10.43
C ASP A 249 -12.65 22.09 -9.08
N THR A 250 -13.06 23.22 -8.49
CA THR A 250 -12.55 23.73 -7.22
C THR A 250 -12.88 22.83 -6.02
N ASP A 251 -13.90 21.96 -6.13
CA ASP A 251 -14.25 20.99 -5.08
C ASP A 251 -13.35 19.72 -5.13
N ARG A 252 -12.45 19.58 -6.12
CA ARG A 252 -11.55 18.42 -6.25
C ARG A 252 -10.37 18.42 -5.27
N LEU A 253 -10.10 19.54 -4.61
CA LEU A 253 -9.00 19.72 -3.64
C LEU A 253 -9.44 19.55 -2.18
N ARG A 254 -10.75 19.48 -1.90
CA ARG A 254 -11.25 19.22 -0.55
C ARG A 254 -11.46 17.72 -0.38
N TYR A 255 -10.54 17.09 0.33
CA TYR A 255 -10.62 15.69 0.80
C TYR A 255 -11.90 15.31 1.57
N LYS A 256 -12.87 16.23 1.77
CA LYS A 256 -14.04 16.04 2.65
C LYS A 256 -15.35 15.69 1.92
N THR A 257 -15.42 15.80 0.59
CA THR A 257 -16.54 15.29 -0.22
C THR A 257 -16.00 14.19 -1.13
N PHE A 258 -15.76 13.00 -0.58
CA PHE A 258 -15.09 11.90 -1.30
C PHE A 258 -15.85 11.50 -2.58
N LYS A 259 -15.46 12.08 -3.72
CA LYS A 259 -15.63 11.46 -5.04
C LYS A 259 -14.68 10.26 -5.06
N THR A 260 -15.19 9.09 -4.67
CA THR A 260 -14.49 7.80 -4.75
C THR A 260 -14.59 7.25 -6.18
N THR A 261 -14.10 6.03 -6.44
CA THR A 261 -14.29 5.37 -7.74
C THR A 261 -15.61 4.60 -7.77
N THR A 262 -16.18 4.38 -8.97
CA THR A 262 -17.40 3.57 -9.15
C THR A 262 -17.19 2.16 -8.58
N LEU A 263 -16.01 1.56 -8.76
CA LEU A 263 -15.71 0.23 -8.21
C LEU A 263 -15.68 0.23 -6.68
N ALA A 264 -15.15 1.28 -6.06
CA ALA A 264 -15.15 1.42 -4.60
C ALA A 264 -16.56 1.70 -4.05
N GLN A 265 -17.36 2.51 -4.74
CA GLN A 265 -18.80 2.70 -4.45
C GLN A 265 -19.57 1.37 -4.51
N GLN A 266 -19.35 0.57 -5.55
CA GLN A 266 -19.98 -0.74 -5.68
C GLN A 266 -19.55 -1.68 -4.55
N LEU A 267 -18.28 -1.64 -4.14
CA LEU A 267 -17.80 -2.39 -2.99
C LEU A 267 -18.48 -1.93 -1.70
N GLU A 268 -18.56 -0.62 -1.46
CA GLU A 268 -19.21 -0.03 -0.30
C GLU A 268 -20.68 -0.45 -0.23
N GLN A 269 -21.46 -0.24 -1.29
CA GLN A 269 -22.87 -0.66 -1.39
C GLN A 269 -23.05 -2.17 -1.13
N ARG A 270 -22.15 -3.01 -1.66
CA ARG A 270 -22.18 -4.47 -1.43
C ARG A 270 -21.90 -4.85 0.02
N LEU A 271 -21.13 -4.05 0.76
CA LEU A 271 -20.82 -4.30 2.17
C LEU A 271 -21.90 -3.71 3.09
N GLU A 272 -22.56 -2.62 2.71
CA GLU A 272 -23.67 -2.00 3.45
C GLU A 272 -24.87 -2.93 3.62
N VAL A 273 -25.11 -3.86 2.69
CA VAL A 273 -26.20 -4.85 2.83
C VAL A 273 -25.97 -5.85 3.96
N ASN A 274 -24.77 -5.92 4.54
CA ASN A 274 -24.47 -6.81 5.66
C ASN A 274 -24.87 -6.13 6.98
N PRO A 275 -25.96 -6.58 7.65
CA PRO A 275 -26.46 -5.92 8.85
C PRO A 275 -25.51 -6.03 10.05
N ASN A 276 -24.48 -6.89 9.98
CA ASN A 276 -23.49 -7.01 11.03
C ASN A 276 -22.35 -5.99 10.90
N LEU A 277 -22.30 -5.20 9.82
CA LEU A 277 -21.28 -4.18 9.61
C LEU A 277 -21.87 -2.79 9.87
N THR A 278 -21.16 -2.01 10.66
CA THR A 278 -21.47 -0.61 10.97
C THR A 278 -20.23 0.25 10.73
N LYS A 279 -20.38 1.56 10.56
CA LYS A 279 -19.25 2.49 10.34
C LYS A 279 -18.32 2.05 9.19
N LEU A 280 -18.91 1.55 8.10
CA LEU A 280 -18.17 1.15 6.92
C LEU A 280 -17.49 2.37 6.30
N THR A 281 -16.26 2.20 5.85
CA THR A 281 -15.53 3.19 5.04
C THR A 281 -14.71 2.43 4.01
N VAL A 282 -14.82 2.82 2.74
CA VAL A 282 -14.05 2.23 1.63
C VAL A 282 -13.15 3.30 1.00
N ILE A 283 -11.83 3.12 1.13
CA ILE A 283 -10.82 4.06 0.62
C ILE A 283 -10.11 3.42 -0.57
N PRO A 284 -10.35 3.88 -1.81
CA PRO A 284 -9.65 3.35 -2.96
C PRO A 284 -8.21 3.87 -3.02
N TRP A 285 -7.33 3.05 -3.55
CA TRP A 285 -5.93 3.37 -3.80
C TRP A 285 -5.41 2.57 -4.99
N GLY A 286 -4.21 2.89 -5.45
CA GLY A 286 -3.61 2.22 -6.59
C GLY A 286 -2.13 1.95 -6.41
N ALA A 287 -1.62 1.02 -7.21
CA ALA A 287 -0.20 0.77 -7.35
C ALA A 287 0.12 0.52 -8.83
N VAL A 288 1.26 1.02 -9.29
CA VAL A 288 1.78 0.65 -10.61
C VAL A 288 2.91 -0.35 -10.43
N PHE A 289 2.83 -1.44 -11.17
CA PHE A 289 3.94 -2.33 -11.39
C PHE A 289 4.24 -2.44 -12.88
N GLY A 290 5.46 -2.86 -13.20
CA GLY A 290 5.86 -3.25 -14.53
C GLY A 290 6.48 -4.64 -14.53
N LEU A 291 6.27 -5.36 -15.63
CA LEU A 291 6.82 -6.69 -15.83
C LEU A 291 7.42 -6.76 -17.24
N ARG A 292 8.63 -7.28 -17.33
CA ARG A 292 9.33 -7.54 -18.59
C ARG A 292 9.02 -8.97 -19.03
N ASP A 293 8.61 -9.15 -20.28
CA ASP A 293 8.37 -10.47 -20.87
C ASP A 293 9.67 -11.16 -21.33
N GLY A 294 9.54 -12.38 -21.85
CA GLY A 294 10.68 -13.16 -22.36
C GLY A 294 11.31 -12.58 -23.64
N ALA A 295 10.61 -11.68 -24.35
CA ALA A 295 11.13 -10.95 -25.50
C ALA A 295 11.81 -9.62 -25.11
N GLY A 296 11.82 -9.28 -23.82
CA GLY A 296 12.44 -8.07 -23.29
C GLY A 296 11.53 -6.84 -23.29
N HIS A 297 10.25 -6.98 -23.66
CA HIS A 297 9.29 -5.87 -23.67
C HIS A 297 8.67 -5.68 -22.29
N TRP A 298 8.54 -4.42 -21.89
CA TRP A 298 7.84 -4.02 -20.68
C TRP A 298 6.36 -3.84 -20.91
N GLY A 299 5.55 -4.40 -20.01
CA GLY A 299 4.16 -4.02 -19.79
C GLY A 299 4.01 -3.32 -18.43
N PHE A 300 3.25 -2.23 -18.37
CA PHE A 300 2.95 -1.54 -17.11
C PHE A 300 1.45 -1.60 -16.81
N THR A 301 1.15 -1.99 -15.58
CA THR A 301 -0.21 -2.21 -15.09
C THR A 301 -0.46 -1.35 -13.86
N LEU A 302 -1.58 -0.63 -13.86
CA LEU A 302 -2.19 -0.09 -12.65
C LEU A 302 -3.04 -1.19 -12.03
N VAL A 303 -2.82 -1.49 -10.75
CA VAL A 303 -3.74 -2.29 -9.95
C VAL A 303 -4.51 -1.36 -9.05
N LYS A 304 -5.83 -1.54 -9.05
CA LYS A 304 -6.79 -0.75 -8.29
C LYS A 304 -7.18 -1.56 -7.07
N HIS A 305 -7.04 -0.95 -5.91
CA HIS A 305 -7.32 -1.56 -4.64
C HIS A 305 -8.28 -0.69 -3.84
N ALA A 306 -8.88 -1.28 -2.80
CA ALA A 306 -9.55 -0.53 -1.75
C ALA A 306 -9.19 -1.11 -0.39
N SER A 307 -9.00 -0.22 0.57
CA SER A 307 -9.03 -0.55 1.99
C SER A 307 -10.46 -0.34 2.48
N ALA A 308 -11.10 -1.41 2.95
CA ALA A 308 -12.40 -1.35 3.60
C ALA A 308 -12.20 -1.50 5.11
N THR A 309 -12.68 -0.53 5.89
CA THR A 309 -12.76 -0.59 7.35
C THR A 309 -14.23 -0.62 7.77
N ALA A 310 -14.59 -1.50 8.68
CA ALA A 310 -15.94 -1.62 9.21
C ALA A 310 -15.91 -2.10 10.64
N ARG A 311 -16.90 -1.72 11.43
CA ARG A 311 -17.13 -2.25 12.77
C ARG A 311 -18.14 -3.40 12.69
N LYS A 312 -17.71 -4.60 13.05
CA LYS A 312 -18.57 -5.78 13.14
C LYS A 312 -19.21 -5.86 14.51
N VAL A 313 -20.53 -5.99 14.53
CA VAL A 313 -21.29 -6.30 15.74
C VAL A 313 -21.56 -7.80 15.77
N THR A 314 -21.12 -8.48 16.82
CA THR A 314 -21.39 -9.91 17.05
C THR A 314 -22.35 -10.05 18.22
N ILE A 315 -23.53 -10.61 17.96
CA ILE A 315 -24.51 -10.92 19.01
C ILE A 315 -24.15 -12.26 19.63
N ILE A 316 -23.67 -12.24 20.87
CA ILE A 316 -23.41 -13.42 21.68
C ILE A 316 -24.61 -13.64 22.59
N THR A 317 -25.58 -14.42 22.12
CA THR A 317 -26.67 -14.87 22.98
C THR A 317 -26.12 -15.98 23.89
N LYS A 318 -26.07 -15.74 25.20
CA LYS A 318 -25.80 -16.82 26.16
C LYS A 318 -26.97 -17.80 26.10
N LYS A 319 -26.80 -18.92 25.39
CA LYS A 319 -27.67 -20.09 25.60
C LYS A 319 -27.65 -20.40 27.09
N ARG A 320 -28.82 -20.27 27.75
CA ARG A 320 -29.03 -20.61 29.16
C ARG A 320 -28.46 -21.99 29.47
N LEU A 321 -27.22 -22.02 29.94
CA LEU A 321 -26.67 -23.03 30.82
C LEU A 321 -26.61 -22.44 32.24
N PHE A 322 -27.68 -21.73 32.63
CA PHE A 322 -27.97 -21.52 34.04
C PHE A 322 -28.78 -22.73 34.52
N ARG A 323 -28.07 -23.79 34.93
CA ARG A 323 -28.56 -24.53 36.09
C ARG A 323 -28.55 -23.53 37.24
N SER A 324 -29.69 -23.36 37.90
CA SER A 324 -29.75 -22.65 39.18
C SER A 324 -28.67 -23.25 40.09
N ASP A 325 -27.86 -22.46 40.78
CA ASP A 325 -28.30 -21.71 41.94
C ASP A 325 -27.39 -20.51 42.20
N LYS A 326 -28.00 -19.46 42.77
CA LYS A 326 -27.42 -18.21 43.26
C LYS A 326 -27.09 -17.16 42.18
N VAL A 327 -28.16 -16.52 41.69
CA VAL A 327 -28.06 -15.15 41.17
C VAL A 327 -28.09 -14.21 42.37
N THR A 328 -26.91 -13.74 42.82
CA THR A 328 -26.82 -12.62 43.74
C THR A 328 -27.14 -11.35 42.96
N ARG A 329 -28.21 -10.66 43.37
CA ARG A 329 -28.63 -9.36 42.85
C ARG A 329 -27.52 -8.35 43.11
N LEU A 330 -26.82 -7.92 42.06
CA LEU A 330 -25.82 -6.85 42.12
C LEU A 330 -26.54 -5.52 41.93
N GLU A 331 -26.78 -4.82 43.04
CA GLU A 331 -27.14 -3.40 43.02
C GLU A 331 -25.96 -2.54 42.54
N ARG A 332 -26.28 -1.41 41.91
CA ARG A 332 -25.35 -0.37 41.44
C ARG A 332 -24.22 -0.13 42.44
N GLY A 333 -23.03 -0.65 42.11
CA GLY A 333 -21.78 -0.32 42.77
C GLY A 333 -20.70 -0.22 41.71
N GLU A 334 -19.88 0.83 41.79
CA GLU A 334 -18.69 0.99 40.96
C GLU A 334 -17.90 -0.32 40.88
N ILE A 335 -17.70 -0.80 39.65
CA ILE A 335 -16.91 -1.98 39.38
C ILE A 335 -15.46 -1.62 39.71
N ARG A 336 -14.98 -2.04 40.88
CA ARG A 336 -13.55 -2.12 41.15
C ARG A 336 -12.94 -3.10 40.14
N PRO A 337 -11.85 -2.75 39.44
CA PRO A 337 -11.33 -3.59 38.38
C PRO A 337 -10.65 -4.83 38.98
N SER A 338 -11.18 -6.02 38.66
CA SER A 338 -10.44 -7.28 38.86
C SER A 338 -9.44 -7.46 37.71
N ALA A 339 -8.23 -7.90 38.04
CA ALA A 339 -7.04 -7.91 37.19
C ALA A 339 -7.03 -8.93 36.03
N SER A 340 -8.17 -9.22 35.38
CA SER A 340 -8.23 -10.24 34.31
C SER A 340 -9.26 -9.97 33.21
N VAL A 341 -9.77 -8.73 33.07
CA VAL A 341 -10.72 -8.38 31.99
C VAL A 341 -10.00 -7.68 30.85
N VAL A 342 -9.96 -8.36 29.71
CA VAL A 342 -9.45 -7.92 28.40
C VAL A 342 -10.18 -6.64 27.97
N ARG A 343 -9.42 -5.56 27.75
CA ARG A 343 -9.91 -4.30 27.18
C ARG A 343 -9.60 -4.30 25.67
N ASP A 344 -10.65 -4.34 24.87
CA ASP A 344 -10.80 -3.71 23.53
C ASP A 344 -11.98 -4.32 22.72
N ALA A 345 -12.74 -5.25 23.29
CA ALA A 345 -14.14 -5.46 22.92
C ALA A 345 -15.02 -4.55 23.79
N HIS A 346 -15.68 -3.55 23.21
CA HIS A 346 -16.77 -2.89 23.90
C HIS A 346 -17.96 -3.86 23.93
N GLY A 347 -18.04 -4.63 25.01
CA GLY A 347 -19.18 -5.48 25.29
C GLY A 347 -20.34 -4.61 25.77
N PHE A 348 -21.39 -4.46 24.96
CA PHE A 348 -22.63 -3.86 25.43
C PHE A 348 -23.55 -4.99 25.91
N VAL A 349 -24.04 -4.89 27.14
CA VAL A 349 -25.11 -5.76 27.63
C VAL A 349 -26.42 -5.11 27.20
N ASP A 350 -27.22 -5.83 26.43
CA ASP A 350 -28.57 -5.37 26.13
C ASP A 350 -29.39 -5.39 27.43
N LEU A 351 -29.81 -4.21 27.91
CA LEU A 351 -30.58 -4.09 29.14
C LEU A 351 -32.03 -4.56 28.97
N THR A 352 -32.50 -4.74 27.73
CA THR A 352 -33.84 -5.25 27.42
C THR A 352 -33.87 -6.78 27.28
N ASP A 353 -32.72 -7.40 26.96
CA ASP A 353 -32.50 -8.84 26.99
C ASP A 353 -31.18 -9.18 27.71
N PRO A 354 -31.22 -9.40 29.04
CA PRO A 354 -30.01 -9.67 29.84
C PRO A 354 -29.27 -10.97 29.47
N GLY A 355 -29.79 -11.76 28.52
CA GLY A 355 -29.10 -12.91 27.92
C GLY A 355 -28.16 -12.57 26.77
N THR A 356 -28.20 -11.34 26.25
CA THR A 356 -27.51 -10.95 25.01
C THR A 356 -26.34 -10.02 25.29
N ILE A 357 -25.15 -10.41 24.83
CA ILE A 357 -23.92 -9.61 24.86
C ILE A 357 -23.61 -9.21 23.41
N LEU A 358 -23.52 -7.91 23.14
CA LEU A 358 -23.02 -7.39 21.87
C LEU A 358 -21.52 -7.18 21.97
N ALA A 359 -20.73 -7.82 21.12
CA ALA A 359 -19.31 -7.55 20.98
C ALA A 359 -19.07 -6.75 19.71
N GLU A 360 -18.50 -5.54 19.84
CA GLU A 360 -18.03 -4.75 18.71
C GLU A 360 -16.55 -5.02 18.43
N GLN A 361 -16.20 -5.27 17.17
CA GLN A 361 -14.83 -5.44 16.71
C GLN A 361 -14.60 -4.64 15.43
N ASP A 362 -13.55 -3.83 15.38
CA ASP A 362 -13.15 -3.17 14.14
C ASP A 362 -12.44 -4.18 13.22
N HIS A 363 -12.84 -4.21 11.96
CA HIS A 363 -12.28 -5.04 10.90
C HIS A 363 -11.77 -4.15 9.77
N ALA A 364 -10.60 -4.48 9.23
CA ALA A 364 -10.10 -3.90 8.00
C ALA A 364 -9.70 -5.02 7.03
N THR A 365 -9.86 -4.75 5.74
CA THR A 365 -9.39 -5.64 4.68
C THR A 365 -9.02 -4.85 3.43
N CYS A 366 -8.08 -5.37 2.66
CA CYS A 366 -7.71 -4.86 1.36
C CYS A 366 -8.23 -5.76 0.26
N VAL A 367 -8.89 -5.16 -0.72
CA VAL A 367 -9.51 -5.85 -1.84
C VAL A 367 -8.90 -5.36 -3.14
N CYS A 368 -8.60 -6.27 -4.07
CA CYS A 368 -8.34 -5.91 -5.45
C CYS A 368 -9.66 -5.60 -6.17
N LEU A 369 -9.80 -4.36 -6.64
CA LEU A 369 -10.96 -3.89 -7.40
C LEU A 369 -10.83 -4.18 -8.90
N GLY A 370 -9.59 -4.31 -9.40
CA GLY A 370 -9.30 -4.56 -10.79
C GLY A 370 -7.91 -4.08 -11.20
N TYR A 371 -7.62 -4.13 -12.49
CA TYR A 371 -6.38 -3.61 -13.04
C TYR A 371 -6.59 -3.05 -14.45
N SER A 372 -5.66 -2.21 -14.89
CA SER A 372 -5.63 -1.67 -16.24
C SER A 372 -4.20 -1.58 -16.74
N GLU A 373 -3.94 -2.14 -17.92
CA GLU A 373 -2.68 -1.95 -18.63
C GLU A 373 -2.72 -0.58 -19.31
N PHE A 374 -1.77 0.28 -18.97
CA PHE A 374 -1.67 1.62 -19.57
C PHE A 374 -0.51 1.72 -20.56
N PHE A 375 0.44 0.79 -20.50
CA PHE A 375 1.49 0.62 -21.47
C PHE A 375 1.55 -0.88 -21.78
N PRO A 376 0.73 -1.36 -22.73
CA PRO A 376 0.81 -2.73 -23.19
C PRO A 376 2.17 -2.92 -23.87
N GLY A 377 2.76 -4.10 -23.80
CA GLY A 377 4.04 -4.40 -24.45
C GLY A 377 3.97 -4.32 -25.99
N ALA A 378 4.71 -5.18 -26.70
CA ALA A 378 4.76 -5.16 -28.17
C ALA A 378 3.43 -5.44 -28.91
N GLY A 379 2.30 -5.61 -28.21
CA GLY A 379 1.00 -5.69 -28.84
C GLY A 379 -0.14 -5.85 -27.83
N ALA A 380 -1.24 -5.13 -28.10
CA ALA A 380 -2.54 -5.19 -27.46
C ALA A 380 -2.75 -4.33 -26.19
N ALA A 381 -3.33 -3.15 -26.36
CA ALA A 381 -4.08 -2.49 -25.29
C ALA A 381 -5.32 -3.35 -25.00
N VAL A 382 -5.30 -4.12 -23.91
CA VAL A 382 -6.50 -4.80 -23.42
C VAL A 382 -6.83 -4.28 -22.03
N VAL A 383 -7.82 -3.39 -21.96
CA VAL A 383 -8.46 -3.04 -20.69
C VAL A 383 -9.38 -4.21 -20.32
N ARG A 384 -9.02 -5.03 -19.33
CA ARG A 384 -9.91 -6.06 -18.77
C ARG A 384 -10.35 -5.66 -17.37
N ASN A 385 -11.62 -5.30 -17.21
CA ASN A 385 -12.24 -5.21 -15.89
C ASN A 385 -12.56 -6.63 -15.41
N LEU A 386 -11.83 -7.12 -14.40
CA LEU A 386 -12.23 -8.33 -13.68
C LEU A 386 -13.16 -7.95 -12.53
N ALA A 387 -14.47 -8.01 -12.77
CA ALA A 387 -15.47 -8.02 -11.72
C ALA A 387 -15.71 -9.49 -11.34
N ASN A 388 -15.05 -9.99 -10.29
CA ASN A 388 -15.49 -11.13 -9.48
C ASN A 388 -14.42 -11.49 -8.44
N THR A 389 -14.27 -10.66 -7.42
CA THR A 389 -13.64 -11.07 -6.16
C THR A 389 -14.78 -11.40 -5.20
N GLN A 390 -14.84 -12.63 -4.68
CA GLN A 390 -15.69 -12.96 -3.53
C GLN A 390 -15.10 -12.24 -2.31
N ILE A 391 -15.93 -11.48 -1.62
CA ILE A 391 -15.53 -10.67 -0.46
C ILE A 391 -16.52 -11.04 0.63
N PHE A 392 -16.00 -11.74 1.65
CA PHE A 392 -16.71 -12.38 2.76
C PHE A 392 -17.53 -13.62 2.41
#